data_AF-A0A5N6WQ73-F1
#
_entry.id   AF-A0A5N6WQ73-F1
#
_cell.length_a   1.000
_cell.length_b   1.000
_cell.length_c   1.000
_cell.angle_alpha   90.00
_cell.angle_beta   90.00
_cell.angle_gamma   90.00
#
_symmetry.space_group_name_H-M   'P 1'
#
loop_
_entity.id
_entity.type
_entity.pdbx_description
1 polymer ?
#
loop_
_entity_poly.entity_id
_entity_poly.type
_entity_poly.pdbx_seq_one_letter_code
_entity_poly.pdbx_strand_id
1 'polypeptide(L)'
;MNNGSPAQSPAPQVPQAGPVPNSPSIASNMPLDGPAAYDPDAPKYFFQEKYAPLNVKGNFLTLCACPKNVELGEWLAHQIVEQYRLLHGMLQVIQEVNGVTGVPICNETTCPTMSAGRLTYTWLVDGRAAKISAPKFINRVEKWIISKIHDPVMFPTDKVNGLPDTFALHEISGTSPSSPSATTPSEEWIGKSSGFPQTFYKDCQGIMKQMFRCYAHLYHAHWLHPFWHINKHDILNMCFVHFVTVAKYYKLVSDKEMEPMQPLIDLFIKQQRIPPEALSGGHWGQPNSS
;
A
#
# COMPACT_ATOMS: atom_id res chain seq x y z
N MET A 1 -17.91 105.97 -22.67
CA MET A 1 -16.66 105.43 -22.06
C MET A 1 -16.88 105.32 -20.56
N ASN A 2 -17.05 104.11 -20.03
CA ASN A 2 -16.28 103.66 -18.86
C ASN A 2 -16.49 102.15 -18.66
N ASN A 3 -15.40 101.42 -18.46
CA ASN A 3 -15.33 99.96 -18.47
C ASN A 3 -15.35 99.43 -17.03
N GLY A 4 -16.11 98.35 -16.78
CA GLY A 4 -16.31 97.75 -15.46
C GLY A 4 -15.35 96.61 -15.11
N SER A 5 -15.29 96.28 -13.82
CA SER A 5 -14.81 94.99 -13.29
C SER A 5 -15.33 94.81 -11.84
N PRO A 6 -15.89 93.64 -11.46
CA PRO A 6 -16.41 93.38 -10.11
C PRO A 6 -15.45 92.55 -9.22
N ALA A 7 -15.70 92.63 -7.91
CA ALA A 7 -14.91 92.07 -6.81
C ALA A 7 -15.04 90.55 -6.63
N GLN A 8 -13.96 89.92 -6.15
CA GLN A 8 -13.84 88.48 -5.87
C GLN A 8 -14.20 88.14 -4.42
N SER A 9 -14.89 87.00 -4.24
CA SER A 9 -15.26 86.39 -2.95
C SER A 9 -14.16 85.45 -2.42
N PRO A 10 -14.05 85.23 -1.09
CA PRO A 10 -13.02 84.38 -0.49
C PRO A 10 -13.43 82.90 -0.44
N ALA A 11 -12.45 82.01 -0.63
CA ALA A 11 -12.60 80.55 -0.60
C ALA A 11 -12.60 80.00 0.86
N PRO A 12 -13.37 78.93 1.15
CA PRO A 12 -13.45 78.35 2.49
C PRO A 12 -12.26 77.41 2.81
N GLN A 13 -11.73 77.52 4.03
CA GLN A 13 -10.74 76.63 4.63
C GLN A 13 -11.36 75.28 5.06
N VAL A 14 -10.69 74.17 4.74
CA VAL A 14 -11.06 72.82 5.19
C VAL A 14 -10.42 72.54 6.56
N PRO A 15 -11.13 71.94 7.55
CA PRO A 15 -10.59 71.68 8.88
C PRO A 15 -9.59 70.51 8.90
N GLN A 16 -8.53 70.64 9.69
CA GLN A 16 -7.62 69.55 10.08
C GLN A 16 -8.37 68.48 10.89
N ALA A 17 -8.32 67.23 10.43
CA ALA A 17 -8.73 66.07 11.22
C ALA A 17 -7.59 65.62 12.14
N GLY A 18 -7.87 65.51 13.44
CA GLY A 18 -6.97 64.91 14.44
C GLY A 18 -6.80 63.39 14.25
N PRO A 19 -5.84 62.77 14.95
CA PRO A 19 -5.50 61.37 14.75
C PRO A 19 -6.64 60.45 15.22
N VAL A 20 -7.05 59.54 14.35
CA VAL A 20 -7.97 58.45 14.67
C VAL A 20 -7.28 57.42 15.58
N PRO A 21 -7.96 56.85 16.59
CA PRO A 21 -7.39 55.79 17.41
C PRO A 21 -7.25 54.50 16.58
N ASN A 22 -6.04 53.95 16.53
CA ASN A 22 -5.77 52.66 15.90
C ASN A 22 -6.61 51.55 16.56
N SER A 23 -7.41 50.85 15.76
CA SER A 23 -7.94 49.53 16.12
C SER A 23 -6.77 48.60 16.46
N PRO A 24 -6.84 47.79 17.54
CA PRO A 24 -5.79 46.83 17.83
C PRO A 24 -5.89 45.69 16.81
N SER A 25 -5.05 45.75 15.78
CA SER A 25 -4.68 44.55 15.03
C SER A 25 -3.99 43.62 16.03
N ILE A 26 -4.60 42.45 16.28
CA ILE A 26 -3.93 41.33 16.94
C ILE A 26 -2.77 40.92 16.02
N ALA A 27 -1.61 41.54 16.23
CA ALA A 27 -0.35 41.02 15.75
C ALA A 27 -0.02 39.83 16.65
N SER A 28 -0.53 38.65 16.28
CA SER A 28 0.04 37.41 16.77
C SER A 28 1.48 37.38 16.28
N ASN A 29 2.43 37.70 17.17
CA ASN A 29 3.82 37.29 17.03
C ASN A 29 3.84 35.76 17.05
N MET A 30 3.53 35.15 15.90
CA MET A 30 3.97 33.80 15.60
C MET A 30 5.49 33.90 15.49
N PRO A 31 6.27 33.15 16.28
CA PRO A 31 7.67 32.95 15.93
C PRO A 31 7.64 32.37 14.53
N LEU A 32 8.31 33.04 13.60
CA LEU A 32 8.66 32.41 12.34
C LEU A 32 9.58 31.25 12.73
N ASP A 33 9.01 30.06 12.91
CA ASP A 33 9.79 28.84 12.99
C ASP A 33 10.68 28.83 11.75
N GLY A 34 11.97 29.06 11.97
CA GLY A 34 12.99 28.69 11.00
C GLY A 34 12.77 27.22 10.62
N PRO A 35 13.28 26.74 9.48
CA PRO A 35 13.11 25.35 9.10
C PRO A 35 13.54 24.49 10.28
N ALA A 36 12.59 23.81 10.92
CA ALA A 36 12.84 22.97 12.06
C ALA A 36 14.02 22.08 11.68
N ALA A 37 15.05 22.05 12.52
CA ALA A 37 16.21 21.21 12.28
C ALA A 37 15.70 19.81 11.93
N TYR A 38 16.10 19.28 10.76
CA TYR A 38 15.71 17.94 10.34
C TYR A 38 16.23 16.96 11.41
N ASP A 39 15.34 16.57 12.32
CA ASP A 39 15.59 15.51 13.27
C ASP A 39 15.28 14.19 12.54
N PRO A 40 16.30 13.42 12.14
CA PRO A 40 16.09 12.12 11.50
C PRO A 40 15.31 11.15 12.39
N ASP A 41 15.24 11.42 13.69
CA ASP A 41 14.67 10.55 14.72
C ASP A 41 13.29 11.02 15.20
N ALA A 42 12.82 12.18 14.71
CA ALA A 42 11.46 12.62 14.95
C ALA A 42 10.46 11.59 14.38
N PRO A 43 9.41 11.21 15.14
CA PRO A 43 8.39 10.29 14.67
C PRO A 43 7.79 10.76 13.34
N LYS A 44 7.95 9.95 12.30
CA LYS A 44 7.39 10.25 10.98
C LYS A 44 5.89 10.48 11.10
N TYR A 45 5.36 11.46 10.37
CA TYR A 45 3.95 11.87 10.45
C TYR A 45 3.01 10.66 10.36
N PHE A 46 3.21 9.75 9.42
CA PHE A 46 2.36 8.57 9.24
C PHE A 46 2.37 7.58 10.41
N PHE A 47 3.29 7.66 11.37
CA PHE A 47 3.25 6.87 12.60
C PHE A 47 2.36 7.45 13.70
N GLN A 48 1.77 8.63 13.48
CA GLN A 48 0.89 9.26 14.46
C GLN A 48 -0.58 8.92 14.16
N GLU A 49 -1.35 8.66 15.22
CA GLU A 49 -2.75 8.25 15.16
C GLU A 49 -3.63 9.14 14.28
N LYS A 50 -3.41 10.46 14.34
CA LYS A 50 -4.16 11.46 13.55
C LYS A 50 -3.98 11.34 12.03
N TYR A 51 -2.92 10.67 11.56
CA TYR A 51 -2.59 10.51 10.15
C TYR A 51 -2.83 9.09 9.61
N ALA A 52 -3.38 8.21 10.44
CA ALA A 52 -3.74 6.84 10.08
C ALA A 52 -5.27 6.59 9.95
N PRO A 53 -6.12 7.54 9.48
CA PRO A 53 -7.52 7.20 9.23
C PRO A 53 -7.64 6.29 8.01
N LEU A 54 -8.75 5.54 7.99
CA LEU A 54 -9.20 4.75 6.84
C LEU A 54 -10.62 5.19 6.46
N ASN A 55 -10.90 5.21 5.17
CA ASN A 55 -12.22 5.58 4.63
C ASN A 55 -13.27 4.47 4.69
N VAL A 56 -12.95 3.32 5.29
CA VAL A 56 -13.86 2.19 5.43
C VAL A 56 -14.35 2.05 6.87
N LYS A 57 -15.63 1.70 7.07
CA LYS A 57 -16.23 1.49 8.40
C LYS A 57 -16.09 0.05 8.92
N GLY A 58 -15.62 -0.88 8.08
CA GLY A 58 -15.41 -2.28 8.44
C GLY A 58 -13.94 -2.68 8.58
N ASN A 59 -13.70 -3.95 8.86
CA ASN A 59 -12.38 -4.57 8.80
C ASN A 59 -12.24 -5.40 7.50
N PHE A 60 -11.00 -5.79 7.16
CA PHE A 60 -10.71 -6.51 5.92
C PHE A 60 -10.88 -8.03 6.03
N LEU A 61 -11.39 -8.57 7.15
CA LEU A 61 -11.44 -10.01 7.38
C LEU A 61 -12.23 -10.75 6.30
N THR A 62 -13.38 -10.19 5.92
CA THR A 62 -14.26 -10.79 4.89
C THR A 62 -13.64 -10.79 3.49
N LEU A 63 -12.72 -9.86 3.22
CA LEU A 63 -11.97 -9.79 1.95
C LEU A 63 -10.77 -10.74 1.94
N CYS A 64 -10.28 -11.13 3.12
CA CYS A 64 -9.14 -12.02 3.28
C CYS A 64 -9.54 -13.48 3.42
N ALA A 65 -10.65 -13.79 4.08
CA ALA A 65 -11.03 -15.16 4.40
C ALA A 65 -11.36 -15.98 3.15
N CYS A 66 -10.75 -17.17 3.04
CA CYS A 66 -11.03 -18.10 1.95
C CYS A 66 -12.52 -18.50 1.97
N PRO A 67 -13.26 -18.34 0.87
CA PRO A 67 -14.64 -18.78 0.79
C PRO A 67 -14.77 -20.31 0.99
N LYS A 68 -15.91 -20.75 1.52
CA LYS A 68 -16.18 -22.19 1.66
C LYS A 68 -16.12 -22.88 0.31
N ASN A 69 -15.50 -24.07 0.28
CA ASN A 69 -15.33 -24.91 -0.90
C ASN A 69 -14.41 -24.35 -1.99
N VAL A 70 -13.71 -23.23 -1.74
CA VAL A 70 -12.63 -22.77 -2.60
C VAL A 70 -11.32 -23.38 -2.10
N GLU A 71 -10.56 -23.92 -3.04
CA GLU A 71 -9.24 -24.47 -2.76
C GLU A 71 -8.26 -23.35 -2.36
N LEU A 72 -7.36 -23.62 -1.42
CA LEU A 72 -6.52 -22.59 -0.83
C LEU A 72 -5.49 -22.03 -1.83
N GLY A 73 -4.91 -22.85 -2.68
CA GLY A 73 -4.02 -22.43 -3.77
C GLY A 73 -4.69 -21.44 -4.71
N GLU A 74 -5.90 -21.74 -5.19
CA GLU A 74 -6.70 -20.82 -6.01
C GLU A 74 -6.95 -19.48 -5.32
N TRP A 75 -7.36 -19.54 -4.05
CA TRP A 75 -7.61 -18.34 -3.28
C TRP A 75 -6.34 -17.51 -3.07
N LEU A 76 -5.22 -18.17 -2.74
CA LEU A 76 -3.93 -17.48 -2.61
C LEU A 76 -3.48 -16.88 -3.94
N ALA A 77 -3.67 -17.57 -5.06
CA ALA A 77 -3.35 -17.05 -6.38
C ALA A 77 -4.13 -15.76 -6.65
N HIS A 78 -5.46 -15.79 -6.42
CA HIS A 78 -6.31 -14.61 -6.51
C HIS A 78 -5.83 -13.47 -5.59
N GLN A 79 -5.51 -13.78 -4.33
CA GLN A 79 -5.02 -12.79 -3.37
C GLN A 79 -3.69 -12.16 -3.83
N ILE A 80 -2.73 -12.94 -4.34
CA ILE A 80 -1.46 -12.40 -4.84
C ILE A 80 -1.69 -11.43 -6.00
N VAL A 81 -2.54 -11.79 -6.96
CA VAL A 81 -2.87 -10.95 -8.12
C VAL A 81 -3.55 -9.66 -7.66
N GLU A 82 -4.52 -9.74 -6.76
CA GLU A 82 -5.25 -8.58 -6.25
C GLU A 82 -4.35 -7.65 -5.43
N GLN A 83 -3.51 -8.20 -4.55
CA GLN A 83 -2.55 -7.41 -3.78
C GLN A 83 -1.54 -6.69 -4.67
N TYR A 84 -1.09 -7.34 -5.75
CA TYR A 84 -0.24 -6.70 -6.76
C TYR A 84 -0.97 -5.57 -7.49
N ARG A 85 -2.22 -5.80 -7.93
CA ARG A 85 -3.03 -4.78 -8.61
C ARG A 85 -3.21 -3.52 -7.75
N LEU A 86 -3.51 -3.69 -6.47
CA LEU A 86 -3.64 -2.58 -5.51
C LEU A 86 -2.33 -1.82 -5.30
N LEU A 87 -1.20 -2.54 -5.13
CA LEU A 87 0.12 -1.92 -5.00
C LEU A 87 0.51 -1.17 -6.28
N HIS A 88 0.31 -1.78 -7.46
CA HIS A 88 0.67 -1.19 -8.74
C HIS A 88 0.00 0.17 -8.94
N GLY A 89 -1.30 0.30 -8.60
CA GLY A 89 -1.99 1.59 -8.62
C GLY A 89 -1.35 2.65 -7.73
N MET A 90 -0.79 2.27 -6.58
CA MET A 90 -0.06 3.21 -5.70
C MET A 90 1.34 3.53 -6.26
N LEU A 91 2.02 2.57 -6.88
CA LEU A 91 3.31 2.78 -7.53
C LEU A 91 3.20 3.73 -8.71
N GLN A 92 2.12 3.65 -9.50
CA GLN A 92 1.87 4.56 -10.62
C GLN A 92 1.88 6.03 -10.18
N VAL A 93 1.35 6.34 -9.00
CA VAL A 93 1.33 7.72 -8.46
C VAL A 93 2.74 8.31 -8.37
N ILE A 94 3.72 7.52 -7.91
CA ILE A 94 5.11 8.00 -7.77
C ILE A 94 5.94 7.86 -9.05
N GLN A 95 5.45 7.06 -10.01
CA GLN A 95 6.04 6.90 -11.33
C GLN A 95 5.55 7.96 -12.33
N GLU A 96 4.49 8.70 -11.99
CA GLU A 96 3.97 9.79 -12.81
C GLU A 96 5.06 10.82 -13.11
N VAL A 97 5.20 11.16 -14.39
CA VAL A 97 6.21 12.11 -14.87
C VAL A 97 5.74 13.53 -14.61
N ASN A 98 6.55 14.30 -13.91
CA ASN A 98 6.27 15.71 -13.71
C ASN A 98 6.41 16.46 -15.04
N GLY A 99 5.32 17.09 -15.50
CA GLY A 99 5.28 17.80 -16.80
C GLY A 99 6.24 18.99 -16.93
N VAL A 100 6.75 19.52 -15.81
CA VAL A 100 7.72 20.62 -15.80
C VAL A 100 9.17 20.10 -15.83
N THR A 101 9.48 19.10 -15.00
CA THR A 101 10.85 18.59 -14.87
C THR A 101 11.18 17.45 -15.83
N GLY A 102 10.17 16.80 -16.42
CA GLY A 102 10.33 15.67 -17.34
C GLY A 102 10.80 14.37 -16.66
N VAL A 103 10.82 14.31 -15.32
CA VAL A 103 11.24 13.13 -14.56
C VAL A 103 10.12 12.66 -13.62
N PRO A 104 10.05 11.36 -13.30
CA PRO A 104 9.07 10.85 -12.34
C PRO A 104 9.30 11.38 -10.93
N ILE A 105 8.26 11.38 -10.09
CA ILE A 105 8.34 11.82 -8.69
C ILE A 105 9.39 11.00 -7.92
N CYS A 106 9.35 9.67 -8.06
CA CYS A 106 10.40 8.78 -7.60
C CYS A 106 11.45 8.61 -8.70
N ASN A 107 12.63 9.19 -8.51
CA ASN A 107 13.74 9.15 -9.46
C ASN A 107 15.07 8.92 -8.73
N GLU A 108 16.18 8.80 -9.47
CA GLU A 108 17.48 8.48 -8.88
C GLU A 108 18.05 9.62 -8.02
N THR A 109 17.60 10.86 -8.24
CA THR A 109 18.01 12.02 -7.45
C THR A 109 17.25 12.06 -6.13
N THR A 110 15.93 11.83 -6.15
CA THR A 110 15.10 11.82 -4.93
C THR A 110 15.28 10.55 -4.11
N CYS A 111 15.47 9.41 -4.79
CA CYS A 111 15.55 8.08 -4.19
C CYS A 111 16.75 7.29 -4.74
N PRO A 112 17.99 7.69 -4.42
CA PRO A 112 19.21 7.06 -4.93
C PRO A 112 19.41 5.63 -4.44
N THR A 113 18.66 5.21 -3.42
CA THR A 113 18.69 3.85 -2.87
C THR A 113 17.29 3.43 -2.45
N MET A 114 16.94 2.15 -2.66
CA MET A 114 15.70 1.57 -2.14
C MET A 114 15.78 1.42 -0.62
N SER A 115 15.11 2.28 0.12
CA SER A 115 15.12 2.29 1.59
C SER A 115 13.73 2.50 2.21
N ALA A 116 13.62 2.07 3.46
CA ALA A 116 12.51 2.35 4.36
C ALA A 116 13.10 2.81 5.70
N GLY A 117 13.07 4.12 5.94
CA GLY A 117 13.73 4.73 7.08
C GLY A 117 15.24 4.48 7.04
N ARG A 118 15.78 3.82 8.07
CA ARG A 118 17.20 3.46 8.14
C ARG A 118 17.54 2.15 7.42
N LEU A 119 16.54 1.32 7.09
CA LEU A 119 16.76 0.05 6.41
C LEU A 119 16.97 0.28 4.90
N THR A 120 18.03 -0.31 4.36
CA THR A 120 18.31 -0.33 2.92
C THR A 120 18.05 -1.72 2.36
N TYR A 121 17.24 -1.81 1.31
CA TYR A 121 16.99 -3.05 0.60
C TYR A 121 18.00 -3.24 -0.53
N THR A 122 18.56 -4.44 -0.64
CA THR A 122 19.44 -4.83 -1.74
C THR A 122 18.72 -5.73 -2.73
N TRP A 123 19.15 -5.67 -3.99
CA TRP A 123 18.70 -6.56 -5.05
C TRP A 123 19.87 -7.36 -5.61
N LEU A 124 19.59 -8.53 -6.20
CA LEU A 124 20.61 -9.33 -6.87
C LEU A 124 20.91 -8.76 -8.26
N VAL A 125 22.14 -8.28 -8.46
CA VAL A 125 22.69 -7.82 -9.73
C VAL A 125 23.87 -8.73 -10.06
N ASP A 126 23.79 -9.45 -11.18
CA ASP A 126 24.83 -10.39 -11.61
C ASP A 126 25.21 -11.41 -10.51
N GLY A 127 24.20 -11.92 -9.81
CA GLY A 127 24.35 -12.88 -8.71
C GLY A 127 24.84 -12.30 -7.39
N ARG A 128 25.12 -10.99 -7.30
CA ARG A 128 25.61 -10.32 -6.08
C ARG A 128 24.58 -9.34 -5.54
N ALA A 129 24.45 -9.28 -4.21
CA ALA A 129 23.61 -8.28 -3.57
C ALA A 129 24.20 -6.88 -3.76
N ALA A 130 23.43 -5.98 -4.36
CA ALA A 130 23.82 -4.60 -4.60
C ALA A 130 22.73 -3.62 -4.17
N LYS A 131 23.15 -2.42 -3.76
CA LYS A 131 22.27 -1.27 -3.54
C LYS A 131 21.96 -0.65 -4.90
N ILE A 132 20.68 -0.47 -5.19
CA ILE A 132 20.20 0.16 -6.42
C ILE A 132 19.20 1.26 -6.07
N SER A 133 18.99 2.19 -6.98
CA SER A 133 17.99 3.26 -6.82
C SER A 133 16.59 2.66 -6.62
N ALA A 134 15.76 3.34 -5.84
CA ALA A 134 14.39 2.90 -5.61
C ALA A 134 13.56 2.71 -6.90
N PRO A 135 13.59 3.62 -7.90
CA PRO A 135 12.86 3.40 -9.15
C PRO A 135 13.36 2.16 -9.91
N LYS A 136 14.68 1.89 -9.93
CA LYS A 136 15.23 0.66 -10.53
C LYS A 136 14.78 -0.59 -9.78
N PHE A 137 14.74 -0.53 -8.45
CA PHE A 137 14.26 -1.64 -7.62
C PHE A 137 12.79 -1.94 -7.89
N ILE A 138 11.93 -0.92 -7.84
CA ILE A 138 10.49 -1.03 -8.08
C ILE A 138 10.24 -1.63 -9.46
N ASN A 139 10.88 -1.13 -10.52
CA ASN A 139 10.71 -1.66 -11.86
C ASN A 139 11.10 -3.14 -11.99
N ARG A 140 12.17 -3.56 -11.29
CA ARG A 140 12.57 -4.98 -11.26
C ARG A 140 11.58 -5.83 -10.49
N VAL A 141 11.04 -5.34 -9.37
CA VAL A 141 9.99 -6.02 -8.60
C VAL A 141 8.73 -6.21 -9.45
N GLU A 142 8.25 -5.16 -10.11
CA GLU A 142 7.06 -5.23 -10.97
C GLU A 142 7.24 -6.25 -12.10
N LYS A 143 8.35 -6.17 -12.84
CA LYS A 143 8.67 -7.13 -13.92
C LYS A 143 8.75 -8.56 -13.39
N TRP A 144 9.39 -8.76 -12.24
CA TRP A 144 9.55 -10.08 -11.64
C TRP A 144 8.22 -10.67 -11.17
N ILE A 145 7.37 -9.88 -10.51
CA ILE A 145 6.03 -10.30 -10.08
C ILE A 145 5.15 -10.62 -11.30
N ILE A 146 5.11 -9.74 -12.30
CA ILE A 146 4.36 -9.97 -13.55
C ILE A 146 4.83 -11.27 -14.22
N SER A 147 6.14 -11.50 -14.29
CA SER A 147 6.70 -12.72 -14.89
C SER A 147 6.28 -13.98 -14.12
N LYS A 148 6.10 -13.91 -12.80
CA LYS A 148 5.64 -15.03 -11.97
C LYS A 148 4.14 -15.28 -12.12
N ILE A 149 3.32 -14.22 -12.13
CA ILE A 149 1.86 -14.31 -12.24
C ILE A 149 1.44 -14.83 -13.63
N HIS A 150 2.18 -14.51 -14.69
CA HIS A 150 1.88 -14.97 -16.05
C HIS A 150 2.57 -16.29 -16.41
N ASP A 151 3.37 -16.88 -15.51
CA ASP A 151 3.99 -18.17 -15.75
C ASP A 151 2.95 -19.28 -15.51
N PRO A 152 2.50 -20.01 -16.55
CA PRO A 152 1.45 -21.01 -16.43
C PRO A 152 1.87 -22.21 -15.56
N VAL A 153 3.17 -22.40 -15.31
CA VAL A 153 3.66 -23.43 -14.38
C VAL A 153 3.47 -22.97 -12.93
N MET A 154 3.60 -21.67 -12.67
CA MET A 154 3.49 -21.08 -11.33
C MET A 154 2.05 -20.71 -10.98
N PHE A 155 1.29 -20.18 -11.95
CA PHE A 155 -0.13 -19.84 -11.87
C PHE A 155 -0.88 -20.57 -13.00
N PRO A 156 -1.23 -21.85 -12.82
CA PRO A 156 -2.01 -22.59 -13.81
C PRO A 156 -3.37 -21.93 -14.05
N THR A 157 -3.75 -21.79 -15.31
CA THR A 157 -5.08 -21.28 -15.72
C THR A 157 -5.93 -22.35 -16.38
N ASP A 158 -5.33 -23.48 -16.76
CA ASP A 158 -6.01 -24.58 -17.42
C ASP A 158 -6.79 -25.41 -16.39
N LYS A 159 -7.96 -25.91 -16.79
CA LYS A 159 -8.71 -26.86 -15.96
C LYS A 159 -7.87 -28.11 -15.76
N VAL A 160 -7.75 -28.56 -14.51
CA VAL A 160 -7.05 -29.81 -14.21
C VAL A 160 -7.84 -30.98 -14.79
N ASN A 161 -7.28 -31.61 -15.82
CA ASN A 161 -7.89 -32.78 -16.46
C ASN A 161 -7.98 -33.96 -15.47
N GLY A 162 -9.19 -34.52 -15.32
CA GLY A 162 -9.42 -35.73 -14.52
C GLY A 162 -9.99 -35.50 -13.12
N LEU A 163 -10.27 -34.26 -12.71
CA LEU A 163 -11.18 -34.00 -11.61
C LEU A 163 -12.63 -34.09 -12.11
N PRO A 164 -13.56 -34.69 -11.34
CA PRO A 164 -14.97 -34.67 -11.71
C PRO A 164 -15.42 -33.22 -11.82
N ASP A 165 -16.00 -32.87 -12.96
CA ASP A 165 -16.64 -31.57 -13.15
C ASP A 165 -17.53 -31.29 -11.94
N THR A 166 -17.35 -30.12 -11.32
CA THR A 166 -18.17 -29.72 -10.17
C THR A 166 -19.63 -29.75 -10.63
N PHE A 167 -20.36 -30.75 -10.14
CA PHE A 167 -21.76 -31.07 -10.45
C PHE A 167 -22.68 -29.92 -10.04
N ALA A 168 -22.73 -28.85 -10.85
CA ALA A 168 -23.79 -27.86 -10.83
C ALA A 168 -24.75 -28.04 -12.01
N LEU A 169 -24.60 -29.09 -12.81
CA LEU A 169 -25.54 -29.49 -13.84
C LEU A 169 -25.85 -30.98 -13.67
N HIS A 170 -27.07 -31.23 -13.24
CA HIS A 170 -27.66 -32.53 -13.01
C HIS A 170 -27.87 -33.26 -14.34
N GLU A 171 -27.39 -34.49 -14.49
CA GLU A 171 -28.21 -35.58 -15.00
C GLU A 171 -27.70 -36.95 -14.56
N ILE A 172 -28.65 -37.77 -14.13
CA ILE A 172 -28.50 -39.09 -13.55
C ILE A 172 -28.16 -40.07 -14.66
N SER A 173 -26.96 -40.66 -14.62
CA SER A 173 -26.75 -41.98 -15.21
C SER A 173 -25.71 -42.74 -14.41
N GLY A 174 -26.16 -43.84 -13.81
CA GLY A 174 -25.42 -44.62 -12.83
C GLY A 174 -24.19 -45.27 -13.43
N THR A 175 -23.06 -45.14 -12.73
CA THR A 175 -21.93 -46.05 -12.86
C THR A 175 -21.37 -46.40 -11.49
N SER A 176 -20.98 -47.66 -11.36
CA SER A 176 -20.70 -48.39 -10.11
C SER A 176 -19.47 -47.88 -9.35
N PRO A 177 -19.42 -48.06 -8.02
CA PRO A 177 -18.26 -47.67 -7.22
C PRO A 177 -17.08 -48.63 -7.45
N SER A 178 -15.95 -48.10 -7.92
CA SER A 178 -14.66 -48.79 -7.90
C SER A 178 -14.01 -48.66 -6.51
N SER A 179 -13.47 -49.77 -6.03
CA SER A 179 -12.88 -49.93 -4.70
C SER A 179 -11.74 -48.96 -4.41
N PRO A 180 -11.53 -48.55 -3.14
CA PRO A 180 -10.41 -47.68 -2.78
C PRO A 180 -9.09 -48.45 -2.85
N SER A 181 -8.24 -48.07 -3.81
CA SER A 181 -6.85 -48.51 -3.83
C SER A 181 -6.08 -47.81 -2.72
N ALA A 182 -5.47 -48.57 -1.82
CA ALA A 182 -4.64 -48.08 -0.74
C ALA A 182 -3.52 -47.20 -1.31
N THR A 183 -3.65 -45.89 -1.15
CA THR A 183 -2.69 -44.92 -1.68
C THR A 183 -1.58 -44.75 -0.66
N THR A 184 -0.33 -44.92 -1.09
CA THR A 184 0.88 -44.43 -0.41
C THR A 184 0.64 -43.00 0.10
N PRO A 185 1.23 -42.58 1.24
CA PRO A 185 1.06 -41.21 1.75
C PRO A 185 1.64 -40.24 0.73
N SER A 186 0.81 -39.77 -0.19
CA SER A 186 1.21 -38.84 -1.23
C SER A 186 1.43 -37.50 -0.53
N GLU A 187 2.60 -36.90 -0.70
CA GLU A 187 2.87 -35.58 -0.13
C GLU A 187 1.76 -34.59 -0.53
N GLU A 188 1.11 -34.00 0.47
CA GLU A 188 0.05 -33.01 0.29
C GLU A 188 0.65 -31.61 0.41
N TRP A 189 0.34 -30.73 -0.55
CA TRP A 189 0.76 -29.33 -0.53
C TRP A 189 -0.36 -28.43 -1.04
N ILE A 190 -0.26 -27.13 -0.74
CA ILE A 190 -1.26 -26.12 -1.10
C ILE A 190 -1.39 -26.00 -2.62
N GLY A 191 -2.61 -26.09 -3.15
CA GLY A 191 -2.85 -25.96 -4.58
C GLY A 191 -2.63 -27.24 -5.39
N LYS A 192 -2.29 -28.37 -4.76
CA LYS A 192 -2.04 -29.63 -5.46
C LYS A 192 -3.20 -30.07 -6.36
N SER A 193 -4.45 -29.98 -5.87
CA SER A 193 -5.65 -30.34 -6.65
C SER A 193 -5.92 -29.39 -7.81
N SER A 194 -5.44 -28.15 -7.73
CA SER A 194 -5.52 -27.16 -8.80
C SER A 194 -4.27 -27.12 -9.69
N GLY A 195 -3.34 -28.07 -9.52
CA GLY A 195 -2.14 -28.18 -10.34
C GLY A 195 -1.02 -27.20 -10.00
N PHE A 196 -1.12 -26.45 -8.89
CA PHE A 196 -0.04 -25.57 -8.45
C PHE A 196 1.20 -26.36 -8.04
N PRO A 197 2.41 -25.83 -8.28
CA PRO A 197 3.65 -26.51 -7.95
C PRO A 197 3.90 -26.57 -6.44
N GLN A 198 4.71 -27.51 -5.98
CA GLN A 198 5.06 -27.64 -4.55
C GLN A 198 5.75 -26.38 -3.98
N THR A 199 6.39 -25.57 -4.82
CA THR A 199 7.02 -24.31 -4.42
C THR A 199 6.05 -23.14 -4.33
N PHE A 200 4.80 -23.29 -4.79
CA PHE A 200 3.82 -22.22 -4.95
C PHE A 200 3.72 -21.29 -3.74
N TYR A 201 3.49 -21.86 -2.56
CA TYR A 201 3.37 -21.07 -1.33
C TYR A 201 4.65 -20.27 -1.01
N LYS A 202 5.84 -20.86 -1.21
CA LYS A 202 7.12 -20.16 -0.99
C LYS A 202 7.33 -19.04 -2.02
N ASP A 203 6.92 -19.25 -3.26
CA ASP A 203 6.93 -18.22 -4.30
C ASP A 203 5.95 -17.07 -3.95
N CYS A 204 4.74 -17.38 -3.45
CA CYS A 204 3.79 -16.38 -2.94
C CYS A 204 4.39 -15.55 -1.79
N GLN A 205 5.08 -16.19 -0.84
CA GLN A 205 5.82 -15.49 0.22
C GLN A 205 6.89 -14.57 -0.36
N GLY A 206 7.61 -15.03 -1.37
CA GLY A 206 8.60 -14.22 -2.10
C GLY A 206 7.98 -12.97 -2.72
N ILE A 207 6.84 -13.12 -3.39
CA ILE A 207 6.10 -12.03 -4.04
C ILE A 207 5.61 -11.01 -3.00
N MET A 208 4.91 -11.47 -1.95
CA MET A 208 4.40 -10.60 -0.88
C MET A 208 5.53 -9.84 -0.18
N LYS A 209 6.67 -10.49 0.07
CA LYS A 209 7.83 -9.82 0.67
C LYS A 209 8.34 -8.65 -0.19
N GLN A 210 8.42 -8.81 -1.52
CA GLN A 210 8.85 -7.71 -2.38
C GLN A 210 7.81 -6.58 -2.42
N MET A 211 6.52 -6.93 -2.48
CA MET A 211 5.43 -5.94 -2.40
C MET A 211 5.46 -5.14 -1.10
N PHE A 212 5.76 -5.79 0.03
CA PHE A 212 5.92 -5.11 1.32
C PHE A 212 7.04 -4.04 1.27
N ARG A 213 8.18 -4.35 0.65
CA ARG A 213 9.30 -3.38 0.51
C ARG A 213 8.89 -2.16 -0.28
N CYS A 214 8.08 -2.35 -1.33
CA CYS A 214 7.49 -1.25 -2.09
C CYS A 214 6.56 -0.39 -1.23
N TYR A 215 5.64 -0.99 -0.46
CA TYR A 215 4.81 -0.24 0.49
C TYR A 215 5.65 0.54 1.50
N ALA A 216 6.64 -0.11 2.13
CA ALA A 216 7.50 0.54 3.11
C ALA A 216 8.21 1.78 2.51
N HIS A 217 8.69 1.66 1.27
CA HIS A 217 9.26 2.81 0.55
C HIS A 217 8.23 3.91 0.27
N LEU A 218 7.01 3.57 -0.16
CA LEU A 218 5.94 4.56 -0.37
C LEU A 218 5.67 5.39 0.88
N TYR A 219 5.61 4.76 2.06
CA TYR A 219 5.43 5.48 3.32
C TYR A 219 6.64 6.33 3.69
N HIS A 220 7.83 5.73 3.72
CA HIS A 220 9.02 6.41 4.25
C HIS A 220 9.53 7.53 3.33
N ALA A 221 9.41 7.39 2.01
CA ALA A 221 9.91 8.36 1.05
C ALA A 221 8.83 9.25 0.43
N HIS A 222 7.60 8.74 0.28
CA HIS A 222 6.59 9.40 -0.56
C HIS A 222 5.27 9.72 0.15
N TRP A 223 5.14 9.45 1.45
CA TRP A 223 3.89 9.72 2.17
C TRP A 223 3.52 11.20 2.13
N LEU A 224 4.46 12.11 2.40
CA LEU A 224 4.19 13.55 2.33
C LEU A 224 4.05 14.01 0.87
N HIS A 225 5.03 13.68 0.03
CA HIS A 225 5.03 14.00 -1.39
C HIS A 225 5.04 12.69 -2.22
N PRO A 226 3.96 12.33 -2.94
CA PRO A 226 2.77 13.14 -3.21
C PRO A 226 1.56 12.82 -2.31
N PHE A 227 1.49 11.66 -1.65
CA PHE A 227 0.23 11.08 -1.16
C PHE A 227 -0.56 11.99 -0.21
N TRP A 228 0.11 12.69 0.69
CA TRP A 228 -0.52 13.66 1.57
C TRP A 228 -1.08 14.85 0.79
N HIS A 229 -0.25 15.50 -0.03
CA HIS A 229 -0.63 16.71 -0.76
C HIS A 229 -1.71 16.51 -1.82
N ILE A 230 -1.82 15.31 -2.38
CA ILE A 230 -2.90 14.96 -3.31
C ILE A 230 -4.11 14.33 -2.61
N ASN A 231 -4.11 14.28 -1.26
CA ASN A 231 -5.16 13.70 -0.45
C ASN A 231 -5.51 12.25 -0.83
N LYS A 232 -4.45 11.42 -0.99
CA LYS A 232 -4.54 9.97 -1.30
C LYS A 232 -3.88 9.08 -0.26
N HIS A 233 -3.45 9.66 0.87
CA HIS A 233 -2.84 8.94 1.97
C HIS A 233 -3.80 7.93 2.63
N ASP A 234 -5.10 8.22 2.61
CA ASP A 234 -6.19 7.35 3.07
C ASP A 234 -6.34 6.08 2.21
N ILE A 235 -6.21 6.19 0.89
CA ILE A 235 -6.21 5.06 -0.04
C ILE A 235 -4.94 4.22 0.17
N LEU A 236 -3.79 4.87 0.35
CA LEU A 236 -2.54 4.17 0.68
C LEU A 236 -2.67 3.38 1.99
N ASN A 237 -3.28 3.98 3.03
CA ASN A 237 -3.59 3.31 4.29
C ASN A 237 -4.51 2.10 4.07
N MET A 238 -5.57 2.25 3.27
CA MET A 238 -6.53 1.19 2.97
C MET A 238 -5.88 -0.01 2.27
N CYS A 239 -5.09 0.25 1.22
CA CYS A 239 -4.36 -0.80 0.49
C CYS A 239 -3.34 -1.49 1.40
N PHE A 240 -2.63 -0.73 2.25
CA PHE A 240 -1.64 -1.29 3.16
C PHE A 240 -2.26 -2.13 4.28
N VAL A 241 -3.37 -1.69 4.89
CA VAL A 241 -4.07 -2.48 5.92
C VAL A 241 -4.62 -3.77 5.33
N HIS A 242 -5.19 -3.72 4.12
CA HIS A 242 -5.61 -4.93 3.42
C HIS A 242 -4.42 -5.87 3.21
N PHE A 243 -3.30 -5.34 2.70
CA PHE A 243 -2.07 -6.09 2.50
C PHE A 243 -1.56 -6.76 3.78
N VAL A 244 -1.45 -6.02 4.88
CA VAL A 244 -0.96 -6.57 6.16
C VAL A 244 -1.94 -7.62 6.71
N THR A 245 -3.24 -7.41 6.53
CA THR A 245 -4.26 -8.39 6.94
C THR A 245 -4.09 -9.71 6.20
N VAL A 246 -3.99 -9.69 4.86
CA VAL A 246 -3.73 -10.89 4.05
C VAL A 246 -2.39 -11.53 4.42
N ALA A 247 -1.33 -10.71 4.56
CA ALA A 247 0.01 -11.18 4.86
C ALA A 247 0.09 -11.90 6.21
N LYS A 248 -0.56 -11.38 7.26
CA LYS A 248 -0.61 -12.02 8.58
C LYS A 248 -1.57 -13.22 8.58
N TYR A 249 -2.76 -13.09 8.00
CA TYR A 249 -3.76 -14.17 7.96
C TYR A 249 -3.20 -15.43 7.30
N TYR A 250 -2.44 -15.30 6.21
CA TYR A 250 -1.85 -16.43 5.50
C TYR A 250 -0.37 -16.66 5.79
N LYS A 251 0.23 -15.96 6.78
CA LYS A 251 1.67 -16.06 7.12
C LYS A 251 2.60 -15.90 5.90
N LEU A 252 2.27 -14.96 5.01
CA LEU A 252 2.98 -14.72 3.75
C LEU A 252 4.22 -13.85 3.91
N VAL A 253 4.27 -13.01 4.96
CA VAL A 253 5.42 -12.17 5.30
C VAL A 253 5.71 -12.35 6.78
N SER A 254 6.97 -12.55 7.14
CA SER A 254 7.38 -12.74 8.53
C SER A 254 7.41 -11.42 9.29
N ASP A 255 7.20 -11.46 10.61
CA ASP A 255 7.23 -10.25 11.45
C ASP A 255 8.58 -9.53 11.38
N LYS A 256 9.68 -10.29 11.23
CA LYS A 256 11.02 -9.72 11.03
C LYS A 256 11.12 -8.84 9.77
N GLU A 257 10.48 -9.24 8.67
CA GLU A 257 10.48 -8.42 7.45
C GLU A 257 9.54 -7.22 7.59
N MET A 258 8.51 -7.30 8.45
CA MET A 258 7.55 -6.21 8.69
C MET A 258 8.06 -5.10 9.61
N GLU A 259 9.17 -5.33 10.33
CA GLU A 259 9.75 -4.43 11.35
C GLU A 259 9.81 -2.94 10.94
N PRO A 260 10.21 -2.56 9.71
CA PRO A 260 10.31 -1.14 9.32
C PRO A 260 8.98 -0.38 9.32
N MET A 261 7.87 -1.10 9.37
CA MET A 261 6.50 -0.56 9.40
C MET A 261 5.75 -0.96 10.68
N GLN A 262 6.41 -1.63 11.62
CA GLN A 262 5.76 -2.16 12.82
C GLN A 262 4.99 -1.09 13.63
N PRO A 263 5.52 0.14 13.84
CA PRO A 263 4.76 1.16 14.58
C PRO A 263 3.43 1.53 13.91
N LEU A 264 3.35 1.52 12.58
CA LEU A 264 2.11 1.76 11.85
C LEU A 264 1.17 0.55 11.92
N ILE A 265 1.72 -0.66 11.85
CA ILE A 265 0.95 -1.90 11.97
C ILE A 265 0.31 -1.98 13.36
N ASP A 266 1.06 -1.70 14.42
CA ASP A 266 0.58 -1.68 15.81
C ASP A 266 -0.55 -0.67 16.00
N LEU A 267 -0.43 0.50 15.36
CA LEU A 267 -1.47 1.52 15.36
C LEU A 267 -2.76 0.99 14.71
N PHE A 268 -2.67 0.34 13.56
CA PHE A 268 -3.84 -0.25 12.89
C PHE A 268 -4.44 -1.44 13.65
N ILE A 269 -3.63 -2.20 14.40
CA ILE A 269 -4.10 -3.24 15.33
C ILE A 269 -4.86 -2.59 16.49
N LYS A 270 -4.29 -1.56 17.13
CA LYS A 270 -4.92 -0.82 18.23
C LYS A 270 -6.26 -0.22 17.83
N GLN A 271 -6.37 0.26 16.59
CA GLN A 271 -7.59 0.81 15.99
C GLN A 271 -8.58 -0.26 15.49
N GLN A 272 -8.30 -1.56 15.70
CA GLN A 272 -9.11 -2.70 15.23
C GLN A 272 -9.34 -2.71 13.71
N ARG A 273 -8.43 -2.10 12.94
CA ARG A 273 -8.48 -2.10 11.47
C ARG A 273 -7.91 -3.39 10.90
N ILE A 274 -6.92 -3.97 11.60
CA ILE A 274 -6.42 -5.31 11.37
C ILE A 274 -7.17 -6.24 12.35
N PRO A 275 -7.95 -7.21 11.83
CA PRO A 275 -8.72 -8.13 12.67
C PRO A 275 -7.80 -9.06 13.50
N PRO A 276 -8.11 -9.34 14.78
CA PRO A 276 -7.33 -10.25 15.61
C PRO A 276 -7.12 -11.64 15.00
N GLU A 277 -8.10 -12.14 14.25
CA GLU A 277 -8.06 -13.42 13.55
C GLU A 277 -6.91 -13.47 12.53
N ALA A 278 -6.56 -12.35 11.91
CA ALA A 278 -5.41 -12.29 11.03
C ALA A 278 -4.09 -12.44 11.79
N LEU A 279 -4.01 -11.97 13.04
CA LEU A 279 -2.79 -12.03 13.86
C LEU A 279 -2.47 -13.46 14.31
N SER A 280 -3.48 -14.31 14.50
CA SER A 280 -3.30 -15.74 14.78
C SER A 280 -3.02 -16.57 13.53
N GLY A 281 -2.95 -15.94 12.35
CA GLY A 281 -2.83 -16.64 11.06
C GLY A 281 -4.15 -17.27 10.60
N GLY A 282 -5.30 -16.73 11.01
CA GLY A 282 -6.62 -17.23 10.64
C GLY A 282 -6.90 -18.66 11.08
N HIS A 283 -7.92 -19.27 10.48
CA HIS A 283 -8.16 -20.72 10.57
C HIS A 283 -7.02 -21.55 9.95
N TRP A 284 -6.10 -20.90 9.23
CA TRP A 284 -4.87 -21.49 8.71
C TRP A 284 -3.81 -21.73 9.80
N GLY A 285 -3.82 -20.92 10.87
CA GLY A 285 -2.87 -20.99 11.98
C GLY A 285 -3.15 -22.11 12.98
N GLN A 286 -4.34 -22.71 12.92
CA GLN A 286 -4.70 -23.88 13.71
C GLN A 286 -4.47 -25.13 12.85
N PRO A 287 -3.45 -25.96 13.13
CA PRO A 287 -3.45 -27.31 12.57
C PRO A 287 -4.75 -27.97 13.05
N ASN A 288 -5.50 -28.60 12.14
CA ASN A 288 -6.71 -29.35 12.46
C ASN A 288 -6.53 -30.12 13.77
N SER A 289 -7.06 -29.59 14.86
CA SER A 289 -7.19 -30.32 16.10
C SER A 289 -8.49 -31.09 16.00
N SER A 290 -8.34 -32.39 15.78
CA SER A 290 -9.35 -33.48 15.83
C SER A 290 -10.13 -33.74 14.55
#